data_AF-A0A7T1MA74-F1
#
_entry.id   AF-A0A7T1MA74-F1
#
_cell.length_a   1.000
_cell.length_b   1.000
_cell.length_c   1.000
_cell.angle_alpha   90.00
_cell.angle_beta   90.00
_cell.angle_gamma   90.00
#
_symmetry.space_group_name_H-M   'P 1'
#
loop_
_entity.id
_entity.type
_entity.pdbx_description
1 polymer ?
#
loop_
_entity_poly.entity_id
_entity_poly.type
_entity_poly.pdbx_seq_one_letter_code
_entity_poly.pdbx_strand_id
1 'polypeptide(L)'
;MTDAIARPLRTPSCRGTVGQLDLPLRPPVVATCLPRPSSTQRVRIGPRPRPRPQHQGDAVQLVIAFPAKPRRHRPVNPHAKANALALQHRDIAATVAGNISRRTGHPKEDLEQIAMLGIIQAARRYSPERGAFRPYARTYANGEVYHYLRDKGFLIKVPASWRELYARGQKLMRLGADEDHIPELIAISMSRWREIKTACNQRVLAFDVFDGNSGDCE
;
A
#
# COMPACT_ATOMS: atom_id res chain seq x y z
N MET A 1 53.59 -20.60 -36.29
CA MET A 1 52.91 -19.63 -37.16
C MET A 1 51.75 -19.06 -36.39
N THR A 2 51.82 -17.75 -36.09
CA THR A 2 50.76 -16.84 -35.59
C THR A 2 50.04 -17.28 -34.30
N ASP A 3 50.38 -16.81 -33.11
CA ASP A 3 50.52 -15.42 -32.65
C ASP A 3 49.28 -14.58 -32.99
N ALA A 4 48.39 -14.42 -31.98
CA ALA A 4 47.28 -13.49 -31.99
C ALA A 4 47.18 -12.84 -30.61
N ILE A 5 47.66 -11.61 -30.60
CA ILE A 5 47.87 -10.67 -29.51
C ILE A 5 46.59 -9.83 -29.26
N ALA A 6 46.43 -9.41 -27.98
CA ALA A 6 45.62 -8.29 -27.46
C ALA A 6 44.08 -8.51 -27.34
N ARG A 7 43.42 -8.23 -26.21
CA ARG A 7 43.45 -6.99 -25.38
C ARG A 7 42.92 -7.27 -23.95
N PRO A 8 43.59 -6.78 -22.88
CA PRO A 8 42.98 -6.70 -21.55
C PRO A 8 42.06 -5.47 -21.43
N LEU A 9 40.87 -5.66 -20.84
CA LEU A 9 39.93 -4.59 -20.51
C LEU A 9 40.53 -3.68 -19.43
N ARG A 10 40.58 -2.39 -19.74
CA ARG A 10 41.01 -1.30 -18.86
C ARG A 10 40.19 -1.28 -17.57
N THR A 11 40.84 -1.45 -16.43
CA THR A 11 40.35 -1.02 -15.13
C THR A 11 40.57 0.49 -14.99
N PRO A 12 39.55 1.29 -14.61
CA PRO A 12 39.81 2.67 -14.21
C PRO A 12 40.56 2.69 -12.87
N SER A 13 41.77 3.22 -12.92
CA SER A 13 42.59 3.65 -11.79
C SER A 13 41.92 4.85 -11.12
N CYS A 14 41.53 4.70 -9.86
CA CYS A 14 41.20 5.82 -8.99
C CYS A 14 42.21 5.83 -7.83
N ARG A 15 43.39 6.41 -8.08
CA ARG A 15 44.19 7.06 -7.03
C ARG A 15 43.69 8.50 -6.91
N GLY A 16 43.33 8.91 -5.70
CA GLY A 16 42.96 10.31 -5.46
C GLY A 16 42.33 10.55 -4.10
N THR A 17 43.20 10.75 -3.11
CA THR A 17 43.03 11.62 -1.93
C THR A 17 41.86 11.37 -0.98
N VAL A 18 42.24 10.82 0.18
CA VAL A 18 41.50 10.88 1.45
C VAL A 18 41.34 12.36 1.84
N GLY A 19 40.24 12.98 1.42
CA GLY A 19 39.77 14.24 1.93
C GLY A 19 38.88 13.97 3.15
N GLN A 20 39.49 14.03 4.32
CA GLN A 20 38.83 13.95 5.62
C GLN A 20 37.94 15.17 5.79
N LEU A 21 36.64 15.01 5.50
CA LEU A 21 35.61 15.94 5.92
C LEU A 21 35.04 15.42 7.23
N ASP A 22 35.63 15.90 8.33
CA ASP A 22 35.04 15.89 9.67
C ASP A 22 33.66 16.55 9.61
N LEU A 23 32.61 15.73 9.48
CA LEU A 23 31.26 16.19 9.76
C LEU A 23 31.05 16.10 11.28
N PRO A 24 30.75 17.23 11.96
CA PRO A 24 30.58 17.24 13.40
C PRO A 24 29.40 16.36 13.79
N LEU A 25 29.67 15.51 14.78
CA LEU A 25 28.70 14.74 15.54
C LEU A 25 27.48 15.61 15.84
N ARG A 26 26.34 15.27 15.23
CA ARG A 26 25.06 15.89 15.57
C ARG A 26 24.80 15.67 17.08
N PRO A 27 24.52 16.73 17.85
CA PRO A 27 24.22 16.59 19.26
C PRO A 27 22.95 15.73 19.46
N PRO A 28 22.81 15.05 20.62
CA PRO A 28 21.63 14.27 20.92
C PRO A 28 20.40 15.18 20.84
N VAL A 29 19.39 14.74 20.09
CA VAL A 29 18.11 15.42 20.01
C VAL A 29 17.54 15.41 21.42
N VAL A 30 17.58 16.57 22.09
CA VAL A 30 16.90 16.78 23.36
C VAL A 30 15.43 16.48 23.09
N ALA A 31 14.92 15.41 23.71
CA ALA A 31 13.52 15.08 23.69
C ALA A 31 12.75 16.28 24.28
N THR A 32 12.22 17.13 23.42
CA THR A 32 11.28 18.16 23.85
C THR A 32 10.02 17.41 24.22
N CYS A 33 9.85 17.16 25.52
CA CYS A 33 8.60 16.71 26.09
C CYS A 33 7.52 17.72 25.69
N LEU A 34 6.75 17.40 24.65
CA LEU A 34 5.47 18.05 24.42
C LEU A 34 4.66 17.94 25.72
N PRO A 35 4.09 19.04 26.23
CA PRO A 35 3.29 18.98 27.44
C PRO A 35 2.16 17.97 27.22
N ARG A 36 2.09 16.97 28.09
CA ARG A 36 0.92 16.09 28.22
C ARG A 36 -0.32 17.00 28.33
N PRO A 37 -1.39 16.78 27.55
CA PRO A 37 -2.65 17.45 27.83
C PRO A 37 -3.17 16.95 29.18
N SER A 38 -2.84 17.66 30.25
CA SER A 38 -3.53 17.61 31.53
C SER A 38 -4.88 18.32 31.36
N SER A 39 -5.82 17.64 30.73
CA SER A 39 -7.21 17.91 30.99
C SER A 39 -8.00 16.63 30.90
N THR A 40 -8.41 16.17 32.07
CA THR A 40 -9.59 15.35 32.30
C THR A 40 -10.80 16.12 31.76
N GLN A 41 -10.94 16.20 30.44
CA GLN A 41 -12.15 16.74 29.84
C GLN A 41 -13.20 15.65 29.95
N ARG A 42 -13.83 15.58 31.13
CA ARG A 42 -15.10 14.89 31.34
C ARG A 42 -16.02 15.34 30.21
N VAL A 43 -16.26 14.45 29.26
CA VAL A 43 -17.34 14.61 28.28
C VAL A 43 -18.61 14.72 29.12
N ARG A 44 -19.16 15.94 29.25
CA ARG A 44 -20.48 16.13 29.85
C ARG A 44 -21.47 15.54 28.86
N ILE A 45 -21.80 14.26 29.06
CA ILE A 45 -22.98 13.65 28.45
C ILE A 45 -24.15 14.49 28.97
N GLY A 46 -24.73 15.31 28.10
CA GLY A 46 -25.94 16.05 28.42
C GLY A 46 -27.05 15.09 28.84
N PRO A 47 -28.07 15.56 29.59
CA PRO A 47 -29.17 14.71 30.01
C PRO A 47 -29.82 14.05 28.79
N ARG A 48 -30.20 12.76 28.93
CA ARG A 48 -30.92 12.02 27.89
C ARG A 48 -32.12 12.87 27.41
N PRO A 49 -32.39 12.93 26.09
CA PRO A 49 -33.56 13.63 25.60
C PRO A 49 -34.82 13.07 26.26
N ARG A 50 -35.73 13.95 26.71
CA ARG A 50 -36.98 13.55 27.37
C ARG A 50 -37.78 12.64 26.42
N PRO A 51 -38.46 11.60 26.92
CA PRO A 51 -39.34 10.79 26.09
C PRO A 51 -40.43 11.67 25.48
N ARG A 52 -40.77 11.41 24.21
CA ARG A 52 -41.84 12.13 23.51
C ARG A 52 -43.15 11.96 24.28
N PRO A 53 -43.94 13.04 24.47
CA PRO A 53 -45.27 12.91 25.04
C PRO A 53 -46.14 12.04 24.11
N GLN A 54 -46.82 11.05 24.68
CA GLN A 54 -47.85 10.29 23.99
C GLN A 54 -49.08 11.18 23.84
N HIS A 55 -49.29 11.74 22.66
CA HIS A 55 -50.54 12.43 22.35
C HIS A 55 -51.65 11.38 22.19
N GLN A 56 -52.56 11.34 23.16
CA GLN A 56 -53.88 10.72 23.05
C GLN A 56 -54.84 11.84 22.62
N GLY A 57 -55.39 11.76 21.41
CA GLY A 57 -56.43 12.70 20.95
C GLY A 57 -56.38 13.02 19.46
N ASP A 58 -57.34 12.43 18.74
CA ASP A 58 -58.00 12.86 17.51
C ASP A 58 -57.15 13.15 16.26
N ALA A 59 -57.24 12.20 15.33
CA ALA A 59 -56.80 12.33 13.95
C ALA A 59 -57.65 13.36 13.19
N VAL A 60 -57.39 14.65 13.41
CA VAL A 60 -57.63 15.64 12.36
C VAL A 60 -56.56 15.45 11.30
N GLN A 61 -56.94 14.74 10.23
CA GLN A 61 -56.15 14.56 9.03
C GLN A 61 -55.95 15.92 8.34
N LEU A 62 -55.06 16.76 8.86
CA LEU A 62 -54.61 17.93 8.14
C LEU A 62 -53.68 17.42 7.04
N VAL A 63 -54.24 17.27 5.84
CA VAL A 63 -53.47 17.02 4.60
C VAL A 63 -52.69 18.30 4.29
N ILE A 64 -51.61 18.53 5.04
CA ILE A 64 -50.60 19.50 4.64
C ILE A 64 -49.89 18.83 3.47
N ALA A 65 -50.27 19.20 2.26
CA ALA A 65 -49.52 18.87 1.06
C ALA A 65 -48.16 19.56 1.17
N PHE A 66 -47.16 18.85 1.68
CA PHE A 66 -45.77 19.30 1.61
C PHE A 66 -45.43 19.44 0.11
N PRO A 67 -45.12 20.64 -0.39
CA PRO A 67 -44.70 20.76 -1.78
C PRO A 67 -43.45 19.90 -1.94
N ALA A 68 -43.53 18.89 -2.81
CA ALA A 68 -42.37 18.08 -3.17
C ALA A 68 -41.28 19.06 -3.62
N LYS A 69 -40.22 19.21 -2.81
CA LYS A 69 -39.10 20.08 -3.16
C LYS A 69 -38.68 19.70 -4.59
N PRO A 70 -38.53 20.68 -5.51
CA PRO A 70 -38.11 20.38 -6.87
C PRO A 70 -36.86 19.52 -6.79
N ARG A 71 -36.82 18.42 -7.56
CA ARG A 71 -35.67 17.52 -7.60
C ARG A 71 -34.44 18.38 -7.85
N ARG A 72 -33.58 18.52 -6.83
CA ARG A 72 -32.34 19.29 -6.95
C ARG A 72 -31.64 18.80 -8.21
N HIS A 73 -31.43 19.69 -9.18
CA HIS A 73 -30.70 19.36 -10.39
C HIS A 73 -29.30 18.93 -9.96
N ARG A 74 -29.00 17.63 -10.04
CA ARG A 74 -27.67 17.13 -9.69
C ARG A 74 -26.74 17.64 -10.77
N PRO A 75 -25.70 18.44 -10.43
CA PRO A 75 -24.76 18.90 -11.44
C PRO A 75 -24.17 17.67 -12.15
N VAL A 76 -24.11 17.74 -13.47
CA VAL A 76 -23.56 16.66 -14.30
C VAL A 76 -22.12 16.42 -13.86
N ASN A 77 -21.80 15.18 -13.48
CA ASN A 77 -20.44 14.84 -13.07
C ASN A 77 -19.50 15.03 -14.29
N PRO A 78 -18.48 15.90 -14.21
CA PRO A 78 -17.57 16.17 -15.33
C PRO A 78 -16.83 14.90 -15.81
N HIS A 79 -16.75 13.87 -14.96
CA HIS A 79 -16.12 12.59 -15.28
C HIS A 79 -17.11 11.47 -15.58
N ALA A 80 -18.39 11.77 -15.85
CA ALA A 80 -19.40 10.73 -16.11
C ALA A 80 -19.00 9.78 -17.26
N LYS A 81 -18.50 10.32 -18.38
CA LYS A 81 -18.03 9.53 -19.53
C LYS A 81 -16.82 8.64 -19.16
N ALA A 82 -15.85 9.20 -18.44
CA ALA A 82 -14.66 8.45 -18.00
C ALA A 82 -15.02 7.34 -17.00
N ASN A 83 -15.93 7.62 -16.06
CA ASN A 83 -16.41 6.61 -15.11
C ASN A 83 -17.16 5.48 -15.83
N ALA A 84 -17.99 5.81 -16.82
CA ALA A 84 -18.66 4.79 -17.64
C ALA A 84 -17.66 3.91 -18.39
N LEU A 85 -16.64 4.50 -19.02
CA LEU A 85 -15.56 3.76 -19.67
C LEU A 85 -14.81 2.86 -18.68
N ALA A 86 -14.47 3.36 -17.50
CA ALA A 86 -13.80 2.57 -16.47
C ALA A 86 -14.64 1.35 -16.04
N LEU A 87 -15.95 1.55 -15.82
CA LEU A 87 -16.87 0.48 -15.39
C LEU A 87 -17.03 -0.62 -16.45
N GLN A 88 -16.99 -0.27 -17.75
CA GLN A 88 -17.02 -1.26 -18.84
C GLN A 88 -15.82 -2.22 -18.81
N HIS A 89 -14.71 -1.81 -18.18
CA HIS A 89 -13.44 -2.54 -18.17
C HIS A 89 -13.03 -3.03 -16.76
N ARG A 90 -14.01 -3.19 -15.86
CA ARG A 90 -13.77 -3.70 -14.49
C ARG A 90 -13.17 -5.10 -14.44
N ASP A 91 -13.38 -5.91 -15.49
CA ASP A 91 -12.82 -7.27 -15.63
C ASP A 91 -11.28 -7.27 -15.57
N ILE A 92 -10.66 -6.19 -16.05
CA ILE A 92 -9.21 -6.01 -16.02
C ILE A 92 -8.71 -5.93 -14.57
N ALA A 93 -9.43 -5.22 -13.71
CA ALA A 93 -9.06 -5.06 -12.30
C ALA A 93 -9.07 -6.42 -11.59
N ALA A 94 -10.14 -7.20 -11.74
CA ALA A 94 -10.25 -8.54 -11.16
C ALA A 94 -9.14 -9.49 -11.66
N THR A 95 -8.80 -9.42 -12.95
CA THR A 95 -7.73 -10.23 -13.54
C THR A 95 -6.36 -9.85 -13.00
N VAL A 96 -6.05 -8.55 -12.92
CA VAL A 96 -4.79 -8.03 -12.37
C VAL A 96 -4.67 -8.40 -10.90
N ALA A 97 -5.71 -8.15 -10.11
CA ALA A 97 -5.75 -8.45 -8.69
C ALA A 97 -5.55 -9.94 -8.42
N GLY A 98 -6.25 -10.83 -9.13
CA GLY A 98 -6.10 -12.28 -8.96
C GLY A 98 -4.71 -12.80 -9.34
N ASN A 99 -4.03 -12.19 -10.32
CA ASN A 99 -2.65 -12.54 -10.67
C ASN A 99 -1.65 -12.09 -9.60
N ILE A 100 -1.83 -10.88 -9.08
CA ILE A 100 -0.89 -10.30 -8.10
C ILE A 100 -1.11 -10.91 -6.72
N SER A 101 -2.36 -11.07 -6.29
CA SER A 101 -2.75 -11.71 -5.02
C SER A 101 -2.10 -13.09 -4.86
N ARG A 102 -2.13 -13.93 -5.91
CA ARG A 102 -1.46 -15.24 -5.90
C ARG A 102 0.05 -15.19 -5.71
N ARG A 103 0.70 -14.09 -6.11
CA ARG A 103 2.16 -13.91 -6.02
C ARG A 103 2.60 -13.26 -4.72
N THR A 104 1.76 -12.41 -4.13
CA THR A 104 2.12 -11.59 -2.97
C THR A 104 1.40 -11.99 -1.69
N GLY A 105 0.32 -12.78 -1.77
CA GLY A 105 -0.48 -13.21 -0.63
C GLY A 105 -1.44 -12.14 -0.09
N HIS A 106 -1.54 -10.99 -0.76
CA HIS A 106 -2.49 -9.94 -0.38
C HIS A 106 -3.93 -10.31 -0.75
N PRO A 107 -4.94 -9.84 0.03
CA PRO A 107 -6.34 -10.07 -0.27
C PRO A 107 -6.69 -9.53 -1.66
N LYS A 108 -7.40 -10.34 -2.44
CA LYS A 108 -7.72 -10.03 -3.84
C LYS A 108 -8.62 -8.79 -3.91
N GLU A 109 -9.56 -8.67 -2.99
CA GLU A 109 -10.58 -7.61 -2.94
C GLU A 109 -9.92 -6.24 -2.80
N ASP A 110 -8.92 -6.11 -1.92
CA ASP A 110 -8.18 -4.86 -1.74
C ASP A 110 -7.39 -4.49 -3.00
N LEU A 111 -6.68 -5.47 -3.58
CA LEU A 111 -5.93 -5.26 -4.81
C LEU A 111 -6.84 -4.90 -6.00
N GLU A 112 -8.05 -5.47 -6.05
CA GLU A 112 -9.05 -5.17 -7.07
C GLU A 112 -9.54 -3.73 -6.96
N GLN A 113 -9.79 -3.23 -5.74
CA GLN A 113 -10.14 -1.84 -5.51
C GLN A 113 -9.03 -0.90 -5.95
N ILE A 114 -7.78 -1.20 -5.60
CA ILE A 114 -6.62 -0.40 -6.00
C ILE A 114 -6.43 -0.40 -7.52
N ALA A 115 -6.54 -1.58 -8.15
CA ALA A 115 -6.50 -1.69 -9.61
C ALA A 115 -7.60 -0.85 -10.27
N MET A 116 -8.81 -0.84 -9.68
CA MET A 116 -9.93 -0.04 -10.18
C MET A 116 -9.66 1.46 -10.08
N LEU A 117 -9.00 1.94 -9.03
CA LEU A 117 -8.55 3.34 -8.95
C LEU A 117 -7.63 3.71 -10.12
N GLY A 118 -6.71 2.81 -10.49
CA GLY A 118 -5.84 2.98 -11.65
C GLY A 118 -6.61 3.07 -12.97
N ILE A 119 -7.62 2.22 -13.16
CA ILE A 119 -8.48 2.24 -14.35
C ILE A 119 -9.26 3.56 -14.44
N ILE A 120 -9.75 4.09 -13.33
CA ILE A 120 -10.44 5.38 -13.29
C ILE A 120 -9.49 6.51 -13.73
N GLN A 121 -8.25 6.51 -13.24
CA GLN A 121 -7.26 7.51 -13.65
C GLN A 121 -6.87 7.37 -15.12
N ALA A 122 -6.74 6.13 -15.62
CA ALA A 122 -6.51 5.87 -17.02
C ALA A 122 -7.66 6.42 -17.89
N ALA A 123 -8.91 6.13 -17.52
CA ALA A 123 -10.09 6.58 -18.26
C ALA A 123 -10.18 8.11 -18.34
N ARG A 124 -9.75 8.83 -17.31
CA ARG A 124 -9.73 10.30 -17.29
C ARG A 124 -8.71 10.91 -18.25
N ARG A 125 -7.62 10.20 -18.56
CA ARG A 125 -6.50 10.69 -19.38
C ARG A 125 -6.46 10.07 -20.78
N TYR A 126 -7.37 9.13 -21.05
CA TYR A 126 -7.40 8.38 -22.28
C TYR A 126 -7.83 9.25 -23.46
N SER A 127 -7.14 9.08 -24.60
CA SER A 127 -7.54 9.63 -25.89
C SER A 127 -7.70 8.47 -26.89
N PRO A 128 -8.85 8.36 -27.58
CA PRO A 128 -9.11 7.30 -28.57
C PRO A 128 -8.07 7.22 -29.68
N GLU A 129 -7.43 8.34 -30.03
CA GLU A 129 -6.45 8.43 -31.10
C GLU A 129 -5.14 7.68 -30.79
N ARG A 130 -4.90 7.36 -29.52
CA ARG A 130 -3.68 6.64 -29.06
C ARG A 130 -3.82 5.12 -29.13
N GLY A 131 -4.96 4.59 -29.56
CA GLY A 131 -5.23 3.16 -29.67
C GLY A 131 -6.17 2.63 -28.59
N ALA A 132 -6.27 1.31 -28.44
CA ALA A 132 -7.25 0.65 -27.59
C ALA A 132 -7.09 0.96 -26.09
N PHE A 133 -8.20 1.13 -25.37
CA PHE A 133 -8.19 1.42 -23.93
C PHE A 133 -7.69 0.24 -23.07
N ARG A 134 -8.00 -1.00 -23.44
CA ARG A 134 -7.74 -2.18 -22.58
C ARG A 134 -6.26 -2.39 -22.22
N PRO A 135 -5.29 -2.37 -23.17
CA PRO A 135 -3.86 -2.45 -22.83
C PRO A 135 -3.38 -1.25 -22.00
N TYR A 136 -3.88 -0.06 -22.30
CA TYR A 136 -3.56 1.17 -21.57
C TYR A 136 -4.07 1.14 -20.12
N ALA A 137 -5.31 0.70 -19.89
CA ALA A 137 -5.88 0.56 -18.56
C ALA A 137 -5.13 -0.49 -17.73
N ARG A 138 -4.69 -1.60 -18.36
CA ARG A 138 -3.92 -2.65 -17.69
C ARG A 138 -2.58 -2.14 -17.16
N THR A 139 -1.85 -1.32 -17.92
CA THR A 139 -0.56 -0.78 -17.44
C THR A 139 -0.76 0.15 -16.24
N TYR A 140 -1.81 0.97 -16.25
CA TYR A 140 -2.20 1.82 -15.12
C TYR A 140 -2.62 1.01 -13.89
N ALA A 141 -3.49 0.01 -14.06
CA ALA A 141 -3.94 -0.86 -12.97
C ALA A 141 -2.76 -1.57 -12.29
N ASN A 142 -1.85 -2.14 -13.08
CA ASN A 142 -0.62 -2.75 -12.55
C ASN A 142 0.23 -1.73 -11.78
N GLY A 143 0.41 -0.52 -12.34
CA GLY A 143 1.18 0.55 -11.71
C GLY A 143 0.65 0.91 -10.32
N GLU A 144 -0.65 1.19 -10.21
CA GLU A 144 -1.28 1.51 -8.92
C GLU A 144 -1.15 0.38 -7.90
N VAL A 145 -1.35 -0.86 -8.33
CA VAL A 145 -1.19 -2.02 -7.44
C VAL A 145 0.26 -2.14 -6.96
N TYR A 146 1.25 -2.00 -7.84
CA TYR A 146 2.65 -2.07 -7.43
C TYR A 146 3.07 -0.89 -6.55
N HIS A 147 2.53 0.31 -6.77
CA HIS A 147 2.73 1.46 -5.89
C HIS A 147 2.20 1.17 -4.49
N TYR A 148 0.98 0.64 -4.39
CA TYR A 148 0.41 0.22 -3.10
C TYR A 148 1.28 -0.83 -2.42
N LEU A 149 1.69 -1.87 -3.13
CA LEU A 149 2.50 -2.95 -2.53
C LEU A 149 3.87 -2.44 -2.05
N ARG A 150 4.48 -1.49 -2.78
CA ARG A 150 5.75 -0.89 -2.39
C ARG A 150 5.63 -0.07 -1.11
N ASP A 151 4.54 0.68 -0.97
CA ASP A 151 4.42 1.69 0.08
C ASP A 151 3.68 1.17 1.32
N LYS A 152 2.71 0.28 1.13
CA LYS A 152 1.75 -0.22 2.13
C LYS A 152 1.59 -1.76 2.14
N GLY A 153 2.29 -2.49 1.27
CA GLY A 153 2.16 -3.94 1.19
C GLY A 153 2.75 -4.69 2.39
N PHE A 154 3.68 -4.10 3.12
CA PHE A 154 4.32 -4.77 4.26
C PHE A 154 3.87 -4.13 5.57
N LEU A 155 3.34 -4.95 6.48
CA LEU A 155 2.99 -4.50 7.83
C LEU A 155 4.25 -4.08 8.61
N ILE A 156 5.34 -4.84 8.44
CA ILE A 156 6.65 -4.55 9.03
C ILE A 156 7.61 -4.16 7.88
N LYS A 157 8.13 -2.94 7.93
CA LYS A 157 9.04 -2.43 6.89
C LYS A 157 10.46 -2.94 7.12
N VAL A 158 10.97 -3.73 6.17
CA VAL A 158 12.38 -4.15 6.13
C VAL A 158 13.20 -3.11 5.33
N PRO A 159 14.38 -2.69 5.83
CA PRO A 159 15.27 -1.77 5.10
C PRO A 159 15.53 -2.21 3.66
N ALA A 160 15.58 -1.27 2.72
CA ALA A 160 15.78 -1.57 1.29
C ALA A 160 17.09 -2.33 1.03
N SER A 161 18.18 -1.96 1.71
CA SER A 161 19.48 -2.63 1.62
C SER A 161 19.41 -4.11 1.97
N TRP A 162 18.63 -4.48 2.99
CA TRP A 162 18.46 -5.88 3.40
C TRP A 162 17.66 -6.67 2.35
N ARG A 163 16.61 -6.07 1.78
CA ARG A 163 15.82 -6.70 0.71
C ARG A 163 16.64 -6.95 -0.54
N GLU A 164 17.51 -6.01 -0.92
CA GLU A 164 18.42 -6.17 -2.07
C GLU A 164 19.43 -7.28 -1.86
N LEU A 165 20.00 -7.39 -0.65
CA LEU A 165 20.91 -8.47 -0.28
C LEU A 165 20.21 -9.82 -0.33
N TYR A 166 19.02 -9.91 0.26
CA TYR A 166 18.21 -11.11 0.23
C TYR A 166 17.83 -11.53 -1.20
N ALA A 167 17.44 -10.58 -2.05
CA ALA A 167 17.12 -10.83 -3.46
C ALA A 167 18.34 -11.33 -4.26
N ARG A 168 19.54 -10.80 -3.98
CA ARG A 168 20.79 -11.31 -4.57
C ARG A 168 21.08 -12.74 -4.15
N GLY A 169 20.93 -13.06 -2.86
CA GLY A 169 21.11 -14.43 -2.37
C GLY A 169 20.10 -15.40 -2.96
N GLN A 170 18.82 -15.02 -3.05
CA GLN A 170 17.81 -15.83 -3.75
C GLN A 170 18.18 -16.08 -5.23
N LYS A 171 18.78 -15.09 -5.91
CA LYS A 171 19.25 -15.26 -7.28
C LYS A 171 20.38 -16.30 -7.34
N LEU A 172 21.33 -16.28 -6.40
CA LEU A 172 22.40 -17.27 -6.32
C LEU A 172 21.85 -18.68 -6.01
N MET A 173 20.87 -18.81 -5.13
CA MET A 173 20.20 -20.09 -4.86
C MET A 173 19.53 -20.66 -6.12
N ARG A 174 18.87 -19.81 -6.92
CA ARG A 174 18.29 -20.24 -8.21
C ARG A 174 19.34 -20.69 -9.23
N LEU A 175 20.59 -20.25 -9.08
CA LEU A 175 21.72 -20.67 -9.91
C LEU A 175 22.43 -21.91 -9.36
N GLY A 176 21.97 -22.48 -8.23
CA GLY A 176 22.53 -23.70 -7.64
C GLY A 176 23.60 -23.47 -6.58
N ALA A 177 23.79 -22.24 -6.09
CA ALA A 177 24.66 -21.99 -4.96
C ALA A 177 24.05 -22.55 -3.66
N ASP A 178 24.87 -23.22 -2.86
CA ASP A 178 24.50 -23.73 -1.56
C ASP A 178 24.33 -22.60 -0.53
N GLU A 179 23.39 -22.76 0.41
CA GLU A 179 22.96 -21.70 1.31
C GLU A 179 24.10 -21.20 2.21
N ASP A 180 24.96 -22.12 2.66
CA ASP A 180 26.07 -21.81 3.56
C ASP A 180 27.16 -20.96 2.91
N HIS A 181 27.26 -20.99 1.57
CA HIS A 181 28.25 -20.23 0.79
C HIS A 181 27.73 -18.86 0.33
N ILE A 182 26.43 -18.60 0.42
CA ILE A 182 25.83 -17.31 0.00
C ILE A 182 26.43 -16.09 0.74
N PRO A 183 26.63 -16.12 2.08
CA PRO A 183 27.20 -14.98 2.79
C PRO A 183 28.57 -14.59 2.24
N GLU A 184 29.42 -15.59 1.93
CA GLU A 184 30.74 -15.39 1.36
C GLU A 184 30.67 -14.77 -0.04
N LEU A 185 29.78 -15.29 -0.90
CA LEU A 185 29.57 -14.76 -2.27
C LEU A 185 29.04 -13.32 -2.29
N ILE A 186 28.31 -12.89 -1.24
CA ILE A 186 27.76 -11.54 -1.11
C ILE A 186 28.67 -10.64 -0.25
N ALA A 187 29.77 -11.17 0.29
CA ALA A 187 30.70 -10.49 1.19
C ALA A 187 30.06 -9.98 2.50
N ILE A 188 29.29 -10.85 3.17
CA ILE A 188 28.59 -10.57 4.44
C ILE A 188 28.86 -11.70 5.44
N SER A 189 28.87 -11.39 6.74
CA SER A 189 28.99 -12.42 7.78
C SER A 189 27.77 -13.36 7.82
N MET A 190 27.99 -14.62 8.20
CA MET A 190 26.91 -15.60 8.33
C MET A 190 25.84 -15.19 9.37
N SER A 191 26.25 -14.51 10.46
CA SER A 191 25.30 -13.96 11.45
C SER A 191 24.37 -12.92 10.83
N ARG A 192 24.93 -12.00 10.02
CA ARG A 192 24.16 -10.95 9.37
C ARG A 192 23.25 -11.48 8.27
N TRP A 193 23.69 -12.50 7.53
CA TRP A 193 22.84 -13.20 6.58
C TRP A 193 21.62 -13.84 7.25
N ARG A 194 21.81 -14.50 8.41
CA ARG A 194 20.69 -15.05 9.20
C ARG A 194 19.70 -13.98 9.65
N GLU A 195 20.17 -12.84 10.16
CA GLU A 195 19.29 -11.71 10.52
C GLU A 195 18.46 -11.23 9.33
N ILE A 196 19.11 -11.04 8.17
CA ILE A 196 18.45 -10.61 6.94
C ILE A 196 17.40 -11.64 6.50
N LYS A 197 17.75 -12.93 6.51
CA LYS A 197 16.85 -14.02 6.15
C LYS A 197 15.61 -14.03 7.06
N THR A 198 15.81 -13.95 8.38
CA THR A 198 14.71 -13.91 9.35
C THR A 198 13.81 -12.70 9.11
N ALA A 199 14.39 -11.50 8.95
CA ALA A 199 13.62 -10.28 8.72
C ALA A 199 12.84 -10.31 7.40
N CYS A 200 13.44 -10.81 6.32
CA CYS A 200 12.81 -10.87 5.01
C CYS A 200 11.77 -11.99 4.87
N ASN A 201 11.82 -13.04 5.70
CA ASN A 201 10.89 -14.18 5.63
C ASN A 201 9.78 -14.13 6.71
N GLN A 202 9.69 -13.03 7.46
CA GLN A 202 8.69 -12.86 8.51
C GLN A 202 7.27 -12.87 7.90
N ARG A 203 6.45 -13.84 8.31
CA ARG A 203 5.01 -13.85 8.01
C ARG A 203 4.25 -13.29 9.21
N VAL A 204 3.35 -12.34 8.95
CA VAL A 204 2.43 -11.85 9.97
C VAL A 204 1.21 -12.77 10.00
N LEU A 205 0.87 -13.24 11.18
CA LEU A 205 -0.36 -13.99 11.44
C LEU A 205 -1.32 -13.06 12.19
N ALA A 206 -2.57 -13.01 11.72
CA ALA A 206 -3.65 -12.44 12.51
C ALA A 206 -4.07 -13.47 13.54
N PHE A 207 -4.30 -13.03 14.78
CA PHE A 207 -4.89 -13.85 15.83
C PHE A 207 -6.19 -13.19 16.26
N ASP A 208 -7.27 -13.98 16.33
CA ASP A 208 -8.55 -13.49 16.82
C ASP A 208 -8.45 -13.31 18.34
N VAL A 209 -8.80 -12.11 18.81
CA VAL A 209 -8.94 -11.84 20.25
C VAL A 209 -10.35 -12.24 20.63
N PHE A 210 -10.48 -13.38 21.30
CA PHE A 210 -11.75 -13.78 21.90
C PHE A 210 -12.01 -12.93 23.14
N ASP A 211 -12.80 -11.88 22.99
CA ASP A 211 -13.39 -11.17 24.13
C ASP A 211 -14.46 -12.09 24.72
N GLY A 212 -14.13 -12.79 25.81
CA GLY A 212 -14.98 -13.77 26.50
C GLY A 212 -16.23 -13.21 27.17
N ASN A 213 -16.87 -12.19 26.59
CA ASN A 213 -18.12 -11.61 27.11
C ASN A 213 -19.31 -12.04 26.24
N SER A 214 -19.52 -13.35 26.12
CA SER A 214 -20.84 -13.92 25.84
C SER A 214 -21.69 -13.77 27.10
N GLY A 215 -22.12 -12.53 27.35
CA GLY A 215 -23.19 -12.23 28.27
C GLY A 215 -24.50 -12.60 27.61
N ASP A 216 -24.85 -13.87 27.67
CA ASP A 216 -26.21 -14.34 27.47
C ASP A 216 -27.06 -13.72 28.59
N CYS A 217 -27.77 -12.63 28.28
CA CYS A 217 -28.84 -12.11 29.12
C CYS A 217 -30.12 -12.84 28.72
N GLU A 218 -30.45 -13.89 29.48
CA GLU A 218 -31.78 -14.52 29.53
C GLU A 218 -32.81 -13.61 30.21
#